data_AF-A0A959PDF3-F1
#
_entry.id   AF-A0A959PDF3-F1
#
_cell.length_a   1.000
_cell.length_b   1.000
_cell.length_c   1.000
_cell.angle_alpha   90.00
_cell.angle_beta   90.00
_cell.angle_gamma   90.00
#
_symmetry.space_group_name_H-M   'P 1'
#
loop_
_entity.id
_entity.type
_entity.pdbx_description
1 polymer ?
#
loop_
_entity_poly.entity_id
_entity_poly.type
_entity_poly.pdbx_seq_one_letter_code
_entity_poly.pdbx_strand_id
1 'polypeptide(L)'
;MIKLMRTMRRKSLSENRFTRYLAYAAGEIVLVVAGILIALQLNSWSDQRKNKVLVAQYTENLIEDLVEDSTHIQAVLAGIAKDTALLAKFESRVRNSPYPLDTLCFIARYDYNFYIYGQFDFNNDTYSVLNSTGHIALFDKDIISELNVLSNQQDLALASTQQTFDSYRSNIHRYAQQYPVPFESNLITNGSVLADTIWNQISLIEHATQFNALVLAKGDSYRLALKSLPILADQINDLLEKLRE
;
A
#
# COMPACT_ATOMS: atom_id res chain seq x y z
N MET A 1 -32.65 -1.11 -91.35
CA MET A 1 -32.89 -1.70 -90.01
C MET A 1 -31.94 -1.04 -89.00
N ILE A 2 -32.24 -1.05 -87.69
CA ILE A 2 -31.52 -0.43 -86.54
C ILE A 2 -32.10 0.89 -85.98
N LYS A 3 -33.07 1.56 -86.62
CA LYS A 3 -33.71 2.75 -85.98
C LYS A 3 -34.55 2.38 -84.76
N LEU A 4 -35.33 1.30 -84.84
CA LEU A 4 -36.25 0.85 -83.79
C LEU A 4 -35.51 0.38 -82.51
N MET A 5 -34.40 -0.36 -82.65
CA MET A 5 -33.55 -0.77 -81.52
C MET A 5 -32.76 0.39 -80.90
N ARG A 6 -32.38 1.41 -81.69
CA ARG A 6 -31.77 2.65 -81.15
C ARG A 6 -32.76 3.46 -80.30
N THR A 7 -34.03 3.51 -80.70
CA THR A 7 -35.06 4.24 -79.95
C THR A 7 -35.46 3.50 -78.67
N MET A 8 -35.51 2.16 -78.69
CA MET A 8 -35.75 1.37 -77.47
C MET A 8 -34.58 1.44 -76.47
N ARG A 9 -33.32 1.45 -76.93
CA ARG A 9 -32.16 1.69 -76.05
C ARG A 9 -32.15 3.11 -75.47
N ARG A 10 -32.55 4.13 -76.25
CA ARG A 10 -32.70 5.51 -75.73
C ARG A 10 -33.88 5.67 -74.78
N LYS A 11 -35.01 4.99 -75.01
CA LYS A 11 -36.17 5.02 -74.10
C LYS A 11 -35.97 4.21 -72.81
N SER A 12 -35.26 3.09 -72.87
CA SER A 12 -34.87 2.33 -71.67
C SER A 12 -33.84 3.07 -70.81
N LEU A 13 -33.06 3.98 -71.41
CA LEU A 13 -32.16 4.91 -70.72
C LEU A 13 -32.86 6.23 -70.32
N SER A 14 -34.08 6.49 -70.78
CA SER A 14 -34.83 7.74 -70.54
C SER A 14 -36.10 7.56 -69.71
N GLU A 15 -36.28 6.43 -69.04
CA GLU A 15 -37.30 6.30 -68.00
C GLU A 15 -36.62 6.38 -66.63
N ASN A 16 -37.18 7.22 -65.75
CA ASN A 16 -36.85 7.47 -64.34
C ASN A 16 -36.78 6.23 -63.42
N ARG A 17 -36.60 5.02 -63.97
CA ARG A 17 -36.46 3.77 -63.22
C ARG A 17 -35.08 3.62 -62.61
N PHE A 18 -34.01 4.04 -63.29
CA PHE A 18 -32.64 3.96 -62.75
C PHE A 18 -32.48 4.83 -61.49
N THR A 19 -33.03 6.04 -61.51
CA THR A 19 -33.11 6.94 -60.35
C THR A 19 -33.94 6.34 -59.22
N ARG A 20 -35.05 5.64 -59.52
CA ARG A 20 -35.83 4.91 -58.51
C ARG A 20 -35.03 3.75 -57.89
N TYR A 21 -34.38 2.92 -58.69
CA TYR A 21 -33.56 1.81 -58.18
C TYR A 21 -32.37 2.31 -57.35
N LEU A 22 -31.72 3.40 -57.76
CA LEU A 22 -30.66 4.05 -56.98
C LEU A 22 -31.18 4.63 -55.66
N ALA A 23 -32.36 5.28 -55.67
CA ALA A 23 -32.97 5.81 -54.44
C ALA A 23 -33.34 4.68 -53.46
N TYR A 24 -33.87 3.56 -53.96
CA TYR A 24 -34.15 2.37 -53.15
C TYR A 24 -32.88 1.74 -52.57
N ALA A 25 -31.84 1.53 -53.40
CA ALA A 25 -30.56 0.99 -52.94
C ALA A 25 -29.87 1.93 -51.94
N ALA A 26 -29.94 3.24 -52.13
CA ALA A 26 -29.44 4.22 -51.18
C ALA A 26 -30.21 4.18 -49.85
N GLY A 27 -31.55 4.06 -49.90
CA GLY A 27 -32.38 3.89 -48.71
C GLY A 27 -32.04 2.62 -47.92
N GLU A 28 -31.78 1.51 -48.62
CA GLU A 28 -31.39 0.24 -48.00
C GLU A 28 -29.99 0.30 -47.37
N ILE A 29 -29.02 0.95 -48.03
CA ILE A 29 -27.70 1.21 -47.44
C ILE A 29 -27.83 2.07 -46.18
N VAL A 30 -28.63 3.14 -46.20
CA VAL A 30 -28.85 3.99 -45.02
C VAL A 30 -29.49 3.21 -43.87
N LEU A 31 -30.47 2.36 -44.16
CA LEU A 31 -31.10 1.49 -43.15
C LEU A 31 -30.11 0.49 -42.54
N VAL A 32 -29.29 -0.16 -43.37
CA VAL A 32 -28.25 -1.10 -42.90
C VAL A 32 -27.21 -0.37 -42.04
N VAL A 33 -26.74 0.80 -42.47
CA VAL A 33 -25.79 1.62 -41.71
C VAL A 33 -26.39 2.07 -40.38
N ALA A 34 -27.64 2.54 -40.37
CA ALA A 34 -28.34 2.90 -39.13
C ALA A 34 -28.46 1.70 -38.17
N GLY A 35 -28.75 0.51 -38.70
CA GLY A 35 -28.79 -0.73 -37.92
C GLY A 35 -27.43 -1.08 -37.28
N ILE A 36 -26.34 -0.97 -38.05
CA ILE A 36 -24.97 -1.19 -37.54
C ILE A 36 -24.61 -0.17 -36.47
N LEU A 37 -24.92 1.11 -36.69
CA LEU A 37 -24.64 2.17 -35.71
C LEU A 37 -25.40 1.95 -34.40
N ILE A 38 -26.69 1.58 -34.47
CA ILE A 38 -27.47 1.25 -33.27
C ILE A 38 -26.88 0.03 -32.55
N ALA A 39 -26.49 -1.01 -33.27
CA ALA A 39 -25.87 -2.20 -32.69
C ALA A 39 -24.55 -1.86 -31.97
N LEU A 40 -23.68 -1.04 -32.59
CA LEU A 40 -22.44 -0.54 -31.99
C LEU A 40 -22.71 0.34 -30.76
N GLN A 41 -23.75 1.17 -30.80
CA GLN A 41 -24.13 2.03 -29.68
C GLN A 41 -24.64 1.21 -28.49
N LEU A 42 -25.49 0.20 -28.74
CA LEU A 42 -25.98 -0.71 -27.70
C LEU A 42 -24.84 -1.51 -27.06
N ASN A 43 -23.87 -1.99 -27.87
CA ASN A 43 -22.70 -2.68 -27.35
C ASN A 43 -21.84 -1.75 -26.48
N SER A 44 -21.53 -0.56 -26.98
CA SER A 44 -20.77 0.46 -26.22
C SER A 44 -21.47 0.84 -24.91
N TRP A 45 -22.79 0.95 -24.90
CA TRP A 45 -23.55 1.25 -23.67
C TRP A 45 -23.52 0.10 -22.65
N SER A 46 -23.64 -1.15 -23.11
CA SER A 46 -23.49 -2.34 -22.27
C SER A 46 -22.10 -2.41 -21.62
N ASP A 47 -21.05 -2.15 -22.41
CA ASP A 47 -19.66 -2.16 -21.92
C ASP A 47 -19.40 -1.01 -20.94
N GLN A 48 -19.89 0.20 -21.23
CA GLN A 48 -19.83 1.33 -20.28
C GLN A 48 -20.53 1.02 -18.96
N ARG A 49 -21.68 0.33 -18.98
CA ARG A 49 -22.38 -0.08 -17.76
C ARG A 49 -21.54 -1.05 -16.93
N LYS A 50 -20.94 -2.06 -17.57
CA LYS A 50 -20.06 -3.02 -16.89
C LYS A 50 -18.83 -2.33 -16.29
N ASN A 51 -18.21 -1.43 -17.03
CA ASN A 51 -17.05 -0.66 -16.55
C ASN A 51 -17.41 0.19 -15.33
N LYS A 52 -18.59 0.83 -15.31
CA LYS A 52 -19.06 1.59 -14.14
C LYS A 52 -19.22 0.72 -12.89
N VAL A 53 -19.75 -0.49 -13.04
CA VAL A 53 -19.88 -1.45 -11.93
C VAL A 53 -18.50 -1.87 -11.42
N LEU A 54 -17.56 -2.16 -12.33
CA LEU A 54 -16.18 -2.50 -11.96
C LEU A 54 -15.48 -1.36 -11.24
N VAL A 55 -15.58 -0.12 -11.74
CA VAL A 55 -15.00 1.05 -11.07
C VAL A 55 -15.57 1.20 -9.67
N ALA A 56 -16.89 1.14 -9.50
CA ALA A 56 -17.51 1.24 -8.18
C ALA A 56 -17.00 0.16 -7.20
N GLN A 57 -16.90 -1.09 -7.66
CA GLN A 57 -16.38 -2.18 -6.85
C GLN A 57 -14.91 -1.99 -6.47
N TYR A 58 -14.07 -1.59 -7.43
CA TYR A 58 -12.65 -1.33 -7.15
C TYR A 58 -12.45 -0.11 -6.26
N THR A 59 -13.26 0.93 -6.41
CA THR A 59 -13.25 2.10 -5.53
C THR A 59 -13.57 1.69 -4.09
N GLU A 60 -14.60 0.86 -3.87
CA GLU A 60 -14.97 0.36 -2.54
C GLU A 60 -13.81 -0.43 -1.91
N ASN A 61 -13.23 -1.39 -2.65
CA ASN A 61 -12.08 -2.16 -2.17
C ASN A 61 -10.85 -1.28 -1.89
N LEU A 62 -10.54 -0.30 -2.75
CA LEU A 62 -9.44 0.65 -2.52
C LEU A 62 -9.67 1.45 -1.24
N ILE A 63 -10.91 1.89 -0.99
CA ILE A 63 -11.24 2.61 0.25
C ILE A 63 -11.01 1.72 1.47
N GLU A 64 -11.42 0.44 1.42
CA GLU A 64 -11.18 -0.51 2.50
C GLU A 64 -9.69 -0.70 2.78
N ASP A 65 -8.90 -1.01 1.73
CA ASP A 65 -7.44 -1.18 1.79
C ASP A 65 -6.76 0.06 2.43
N LEU A 66 -7.11 1.26 1.95
CA LEU A 66 -6.54 2.52 2.41
C LEU A 66 -6.94 2.89 3.84
N VAL A 67 -8.16 2.55 4.28
CA VAL A 67 -8.61 2.77 5.67
C VAL A 67 -7.86 1.86 6.64
N GLU A 68 -7.64 0.60 6.25
CA GLU A 68 -6.86 -0.34 7.05
C GLU A 68 -5.41 0.15 7.18
N ASP A 69 -4.78 0.56 6.07
CA ASP A 69 -3.44 1.13 6.06
C ASP A 69 -3.33 2.38 6.95
N SER A 70 -4.27 3.33 6.83
CA SER A 70 -4.30 4.53 7.66
C SER A 70 -4.37 4.18 9.16
N THR A 71 -5.24 3.22 9.51
CA THR A 71 -5.41 2.75 10.89
C THR A 71 -4.12 2.11 11.42
N HIS A 72 -3.49 1.27 10.61
CA HIS A 72 -2.24 0.60 10.97
C HIS A 72 -1.11 1.61 11.18
N ILE A 73 -0.95 2.57 10.27
CA ILE A 73 0.06 3.64 10.37
C ILE A 73 -0.12 4.42 11.68
N GLN A 74 -1.36 4.81 12.01
CA GLN A 74 -1.65 5.55 13.25
C GLN A 74 -1.27 4.75 14.50
N ALA A 75 -1.57 3.44 14.51
CA ALA A 75 -1.19 2.55 15.61
C ALA A 75 0.34 2.46 15.78
N VAL A 76 1.07 2.32 14.67
CA VAL A 76 2.55 2.29 14.67
C VAL A 76 3.12 3.62 15.19
N LEU A 77 2.64 4.76 14.68
CA LEU A 77 3.09 6.09 15.10
C LEU A 77 2.84 6.32 16.59
N ALA A 78 1.66 5.92 17.11
CA ALA A 78 1.34 6.01 18.53
C ALA A 78 2.24 5.12 19.39
N GLY A 79 2.55 3.90 18.92
CA GLY A 79 3.48 2.98 19.57
C GLY A 79 4.90 3.56 19.66
N ILE A 80 5.40 4.13 18.56
CA ILE A 80 6.71 4.81 18.52
C ILE A 80 6.73 6.02 19.47
N ALA A 81 5.68 6.84 19.48
CA ALA A 81 5.57 7.99 20.38
C ALA A 81 5.60 7.56 21.87
N LYS A 82 4.94 6.44 22.20
CA LYS A 82 4.95 5.89 23.56
C LYS A 82 6.34 5.38 23.96
N ASP A 83 7.01 4.64 23.09
CA ASP A 83 8.33 4.07 23.37
C ASP A 83 9.41 5.16 23.45
N THR A 84 9.35 6.18 22.59
CA THR A 84 10.27 7.34 22.67
C THR A 84 10.07 8.15 23.96
N ALA A 85 8.83 8.36 24.39
CA ALA A 85 8.55 9.01 25.67
C ALA A 85 9.05 8.18 26.86
N LEU A 86 8.94 6.85 26.80
CA LEU A 86 9.48 5.96 27.83
C LEU A 86 11.01 5.98 27.85
N LEU A 87 11.66 5.99 26.68
CA LEU A 87 13.11 6.09 26.58
C LEU A 87 13.65 7.37 27.21
N ALA A 88 12.98 8.51 27.02
CA ALA A 88 13.35 9.77 27.68
C ALA A 88 13.27 9.67 29.22
N LYS A 89 12.29 8.93 29.75
CA LYS A 89 12.20 8.66 31.20
C LYS A 89 13.35 7.78 31.68
N PHE A 90 13.72 6.76 30.91
CA PHE A 90 14.88 5.90 31.23
C PHE A 90 16.19 6.68 31.20
N GLU A 91 16.39 7.54 30.21
CA GLU A 91 17.57 8.40 30.13
C GLU A 91 17.68 9.31 31.37
N SER A 92 16.58 9.95 31.77
CA SER A 92 16.53 10.76 32.99
C SER A 92 16.82 9.94 34.25
N ARG A 93 16.27 8.72 34.36
CA ARG A 93 16.52 7.83 35.50
C ARG A 93 17.99 7.41 35.60
N VAL A 94 18.63 7.10 34.47
CA VAL A 94 20.06 6.75 34.42
C VAL A 94 20.92 7.96 34.80
N ARG A 95 20.64 9.13 34.20
CA ARG A 95 21.39 10.38 34.43
C ARG A 95 21.39 10.81 35.89
N ASN A 96 20.26 10.65 36.58
CA ASN A 96 20.09 11.08 37.96
C ASN A 96 20.39 9.99 39.00
N SER A 97 20.80 8.79 38.56
CA SER A 97 21.11 7.68 39.46
C SER A 97 22.51 7.82 40.08
N PRO A 98 22.69 7.60 41.39
CA PRO A 98 24.02 7.44 41.98
C PRO A 98 24.73 6.16 41.52
N TYR A 99 23.97 5.20 40.98
CA TYR A 99 24.46 3.93 40.43
C TYR A 99 23.93 3.77 38.98
N PRO A 100 24.50 4.47 37.99
CA PRO A 100 23.93 4.53 36.64
C PRO A 100 23.99 3.18 35.92
N LEU A 101 25.04 2.40 36.14
CA LEU A 101 25.20 1.08 35.52
C LEU A 101 24.18 0.06 36.04
N ASP A 102 23.99 -0.02 37.36
CA ASP A 102 22.97 -0.86 37.98
C ASP A 102 21.56 -0.45 37.57
N THR A 103 21.29 0.86 37.51
CA THR A 103 20.00 1.37 37.03
C THR A 103 19.73 0.97 35.59
N LEU A 104 20.74 1.02 34.71
CA LEU A 104 20.59 0.57 33.32
C LEU A 104 20.35 -0.93 33.21
N CYS A 105 21.05 -1.72 34.04
CA CYS A 105 20.82 -3.17 34.18
C CYS A 105 19.38 -3.47 34.61
N PHE A 106 18.87 -2.76 35.63
CA PHE A 106 17.48 -2.90 36.07
C PHE A 106 16.49 -2.58 34.96
N ILE A 107 16.71 -1.48 34.23
CA ILE A 107 15.84 -1.07 33.11
C ILE A 107 15.80 -2.17 32.05
N ALA A 108 16.97 -2.66 31.61
CA ALA A 108 17.05 -3.71 30.61
C ALA A 108 16.34 -5.00 31.06
N ARG A 109 16.48 -5.34 32.35
CA ARG A 109 15.93 -6.57 32.90
C ARG A 109 14.42 -6.54 33.12
N TYR A 110 13.86 -5.40 33.53
CA TYR A 110 12.47 -5.35 34.03
C TYR A 110 11.57 -4.38 33.29
N ASP A 111 12.10 -3.27 32.76
CA ASP A 111 11.29 -2.15 32.29
C ASP A 111 11.30 -2.00 30.78
N TYR A 112 12.35 -2.46 30.10
CA TYR A 112 12.56 -2.22 28.67
C TYR A 112 11.73 -3.17 27.81
N ASN A 113 10.96 -2.59 26.88
CA ASN A 113 10.27 -3.35 25.85
C ASN A 113 11.22 -3.65 24.67
N PHE A 114 11.58 -4.92 24.50
CA PHE A 114 12.42 -5.41 23.41
C PHE A 114 11.67 -5.57 22.08
N TYR A 115 10.34 -5.50 22.07
CA TYR A 115 9.57 -5.50 20.82
C TYR A 115 9.65 -4.14 20.15
N ILE A 116 9.61 -4.12 18.82
CA ILE A 116 9.66 -2.90 18.02
C ILE A 116 8.40 -2.75 17.17
N TYR A 117 7.90 -1.51 17.08
CA TYR A 117 6.86 -1.10 16.14
C TYR A 117 7.57 -0.70 14.84
N GLY A 118 7.27 -1.36 13.72
CA GLY A 118 8.00 -1.10 12.47
C GLY A 118 7.98 -2.22 11.45
N GLN A 119 7.48 -3.40 11.84
CA GLN A 119 6.92 -4.32 10.86
C GLN A 119 5.51 -3.82 10.55
N PHE A 120 5.35 -3.17 9.41
CA PHE A 120 4.05 -2.82 8.85
C PHE A 120 4.02 -3.30 7.41
N ASP A 121 2.90 -3.88 7.02
CA ASP A 121 2.59 -4.19 5.63
C ASP A 121 1.51 -3.21 5.16
N PHE A 122 1.47 -2.97 3.85
CA PHE A 122 0.46 -2.16 3.19
C PHE A 122 -0.46 -3.05 2.37
N ASN A 123 -1.76 -2.75 2.40
CA ASN A 123 -2.77 -3.43 1.61
C ASN A 123 -2.69 -2.94 0.15
N ASN A 124 -1.94 -3.67 -0.66
CA ASN A 124 -1.74 -3.35 -2.07
C ASN A 124 -2.48 -4.31 -3.03
N ASP A 125 -3.38 -5.14 -2.49
CA ASP A 125 -4.06 -6.20 -3.23
C ASP A 125 -4.93 -5.63 -4.36
N THR A 126 -5.78 -4.64 -4.06
CA THR A 126 -6.66 -4.06 -5.07
C THR A 126 -5.88 -3.34 -6.17
N TYR A 127 -4.87 -2.55 -5.80
CA TYR A 127 -4.01 -1.87 -6.76
C TYR A 127 -3.20 -2.86 -7.63
N SER A 128 -2.73 -3.97 -7.05
CA SER A 128 -2.07 -5.05 -7.80
C SER A 128 -3.02 -5.71 -8.81
N VAL A 129 -4.28 -5.96 -8.41
CA VAL A 129 -5.32 -6.47 -9.32
C VAL A 129 -5.62 -5.45 -10.43
N LEU A 130 -5.76 -4.17 -10.11
CA LEU A 130 -6.01 -3.11 -11.09
C LEU A 130 -4.90 -3.03 -12.16
N ASN A 131 -3.64 -3.17 -11.75
CA ASN A 131 -2.50 -3.18 -12.66
C ASN A 131 -2.43 -4.46 -13.50
N SER A 132 -2.59 -5.62 -12.88
CA SER A 132 -2.49 -6.92 -13.57
C SER A 132 -3.62 -7.17 -14.58
N THR A 133 -4.82 -6.65 -14.30
CA THR A 133 -5.98 -6.75 -15.20
C THR A 133 -6.04 -5.63 -16.24
N GLY A 134 -5.27 -4.55 -16.05
CA GLY A 134 -5.38 -3.33 -16.84
C GLY A 134 -6.61 -2.48 -16.52
N HIS A 135 -7.42 -2.87 -15.52
CA HIS A 135 -8.59 -2.10 -15.09
C HIS A 135 -8.23 -0.78 -14.43
N ILE A 136 -6.96 -0.56 -14.05
CA ILE A 136 -6.48 0.76 -13.62
C ILE A 136 -6.79 1.85 -14.64
N ALA A 137 -6.82 1.53 -15.94
CA ALA A 137 -7.14 2.47 -17.01
C ALA A 137 -8.61 2.93 -17.04
N LEU A 138 -9.47 2.34 -16.22
CA LEU A 138 -10.88 2.76 -16.06
C LEU A 138 -11.04 3.96 -15.13
N PHE A 139 -10.01 4.28 -14.33
CA PHE A 139 -10.00 5.41 -13.41
C PHE A 139 -9.51 6.70 -14.07
N ASP A 140 -9.80 7.83 -13.44
CA ASP A 140 -9.28 9.12 -13.88
C ASP A 140 -7.76 9.21 -13.70
N LYS A 141 -7.11 10.00 -14.58
CA LYS A 141 -5.64 10.04 -14.68
C LYS A 141 -4.94 10.55 -13.42
N ASP A 142 -5.59 11.43 -12.69
CA ASP A 142 -5.15 11.94 -11.39
C ASP A 142 -5.16 10.82 -10.34
N ILE A 143 -6.25 10.07 -10.20
CA ILE A 143 -6.34 8.90 -9.30
C ILE A 143 -5.27 7.87 -9.65
N ILE A 144 -5.09 7.56 -10.94
CA ILE A 144 -4.05 6.63 -11.40
C ILE A 144 -2.66 7.13 -10.98
N SER A 145 -2.38 8.42 -11.18
CA SER A 145 -1.08 9.01 -10.82
C SER A 145 -0.82 8.92 -9.32
N GLU A 146 -1.83 9.21 -8.50
CA GLU A 146 -1.71 9.18 -7.04
C GLU A 146 -1.56 7.78 -6.48
N LEU A 147 -2.33 6.81 -6.99
CA LEU A 147 -2.18 5.40 -6.66
C LEU A 147 -0.76 4.89 -6.98
N ASN A 148 -0.24 5.25 -8.15
CA ASN A 148 1.13 4.87 -8.54
C ASN A 148 2.17 5.49 -7.61
N VAL A 149 2.02 6.78 -7.26
CA VAL A 149 2.95 7.46 -6.34
C VAL A 149 2.88 6.83 -4.96
N LEU A 150 1.68 6.60 -4.43
CA LEU A 150 1.45 5.99 -3.13
C LEU A 150 2.10 4.60 -3.06
N SER A 151 1.78 3.70 -4.02
CA SER A 151 2.36 2.35 -4.04
C SER A 151 3.88 2.37 -4.10
N ASN A 152 4.49 3.24 -4.91
CA ASN A 152 5.95 3.35 -4.96
C ASN A 152 6.54 3.82 -3.62
N GLN A 153 5.87 4.75 -2.92
CA GLN A 153 6.34 5.24 -1.62
C GLN A 153 6.15 4.21 -0.51
N GLN A 154 5.07 3.43 -0.56
CA GLN A 154 4.83 2.28 0.31
C GLN A 154 5.93 1.24 0.15
N ASP A 155 6.29 0.86 -1.08
CA ASP A 155 7.38 -0.08 -1.36
C ASP A 155 8.74 0.41 -0.83
N LEU A 156 9.06 1.69 -1.06
CA LEU A 156 10.29 2.31 -0.56
C LEU A 156 10.32 2.36 0.97
N ALA A 157 9.19 2.68 1.60
CA ALA A 157 9.06 2.70 3.05
C ALA A 157 9.31 1.31 3.62
N LEU A 158 8.63 0.28 3.10
CA LEU A 158 8.77 -1.12 3.51
C LEU A 158 10.21 -1.61 3.36
N ALA A 159 10.83 -1.37 2.20
CA ALA A 159 12.22 -1.76 1.96
C ALA A 159 13.19 -1.09 2.96
N SER A 160 12.97 0.18 3.27
CA SER A 160 13.83 0.93 4.19
C SER A 160 13.71 0.46 5.65
N THR A 161 12.49 0.14 6.10
CA THR A 161 12.23 -0.28 7.48
C THR A 161 12.62 -1.73 7.71
N GLN A 162 12.42 -2.61 6.72
CA GLN A 162 12.79 -4.03 6.78
C GLN A 162 14.28 -4.22 7.09
N GLN A 163 15.16 -3.47 6.44
CA GLN A 163 16.60 -3.55 6.69
C GLN A 163 16.97 -3.21 8.14
N THR A 164 16.36 -2.16 8.70
CA THR A 164 16.61 -1.77 10.09
C THR A 164 15.97 -2.73 11.08
N PHE A 165 14.82 -3.31 10.74
CA PHE A 165 14.18 -4.35 11.54
C PHE A 165 15.04 -5.61 11.65
N ASP A 166 15.58 -6.10 10.52
CA ASP A 166 16.49 -7.25 10.52
C ASP A 166 17.79 -6.98 11.27
N SER A 167 18.30 -5.75 11.17
CA SER A 167 19.46 -5.29 11.94
C SER A 167 19.15 -5.28 13.45
N TYR A 168 17.99 -4.78 13.85
CA TYR A 168 17.55 -4.77 15.24
C TYR A 168 17.36 -6.19 15.79
N ARG A 169 16.70 -7.07 15.03
CA ARG A 169 16.53 -8.49 15.37
C ARG A 169 17.87 -9.19 15.57
N SER A 170 18.84 -8.94 14.70
CA SER A 170 20.20 -9.46 14.83
C SER A 170 20.90 -8.96 16.11
N ASN A 171 20.70 -7.69 16.47
CA ASN A 171 21.24 -7.14 17.71
C ASN A 171 20.56 -7.73 18.96
N ILE A 172 19.24 -7.95 18.93
CA ILE A 172 18.53 -8.68 20.00
C ILE A 172 19.14 -10.08 20.17
N HIS A 173 19.31 -10.83 19.08
CA HIS A 173 19.87 -12.18 19.16
C HIS A 173 21.27 -12.19 19.77
N ARG A 174 22.13 -11.24 19.39
CA ARG A 174 23.47 -11.10 19.99
C ARG A 174 23.40 -10.76 21.48
N TYR A 175 22.52 -9.84 21.86
CA TYR A 175 22.31 -9.45 23.25
C TYR A 175 21.77 -10.63 24.09
N ALA A 176 20.80 -11.38 23.56
CA ALA A 176 20.17 -12.53 24.20
C ALA A 176 21.11 -13.73 24.40
N GLN A 177 22.22 -13.81 23.66
CA GLN A 177 23.27 -14.81 23.88
C GLN A 177 24.07 -14.57 25.18
N GLN A 178 24.06 -13.33 25.68
CA GLN A 178 24.87 -12.92 26.83
C GLN A 178 24.01 -12.58 28.04
N TYR A 179 22.82 -12.04 27.82
CA TYR A 179 21.94 -11.55 28.87
C TYR A 179 20.56 -12.22 28.77
N PRO A 180 19.98 -12.68 29.89
CA PRO A 180 18.62 -13.20 29.89
C PRO A 180 17.62 -12.13 29.44
N VAL A 181 16.86 -12.44 28.38
CA VAL A 181 15.79 -11.58 27.85
C VAL A 181 14.42 -12.16 28.18
N PRO A 182 13.41 -11.32 28.48
CA PRO A 182 12.09 -11.76 28.93
C PRO A 182 11.18 -12.18 27.75
N PHE A 183 11.68 -12.95 26.79
CA PHE A 183 10.86 -13.53 25.72
C PHE A 183 10.16 -14.80 26.20
N GLU A 184 8.94 -15.04 25.70
CA GLU A 184 8.08 -16.16 26.11
C GLU A 184 8.71 -17.54 25.86
N SER A 185 9.58 -17.66 24.85
CA SER A 185 10.27 -18.90 24.47
C SER A 185 11.69 -19.00 25.04
N ASN A 186 11.86 -18.83 26.36
CA ASN A 186 13.16 -18.91 27.02
C ASN A 186 13.17 -19.89 28.20
N LEU A 187 14.22 -20.72 28.30
CA LEU A 187 14.45 -21.62 29.45
C LEU A 187 14.87 -20.86 30.71
N ILE A 188 15.42 -19.65 30.55
CA ILE A 188 15.86 -18.79 31.64
C ILE A 188 14.81 -17.69 31.84
N THR A 189 13.79 -18.00 32.63
CA THR A 189 12.71 -17.06 32.92
C THR A 189 13.21 -15.91 33.80
N ASN A 190 12.81 -14.68 33.49
CA ASN A 190 13.14 -13.52 34.31
C ASN A 190 12.59 -13.69 35.74
N GLY A 191 13.39 -13.33 36.74
CA GLY A 191 13.06 -13.53 38.16
C GLY A 191 13.30 -14.95 38.69
N SER A 192 13.80 -15.88 37.86
CA SER A 192 14.28 -17.18 38.35
C SER A 192 15.64 -17.06 39.04
N VAL A 193 15.95 -18.01 39.93
CA VAL A 193 17.26 -18.10 40.60
C VAL A 193 18.42 -18.16 39.60
N LEU A 194 18.25 -18.86 38.48
CA LEU A 194 19.26 -18.93 37.43
C LEU A 194 19.43 -17.59 36.72
N ALA A 195 18.34 -16.88 36.42
CA ALA A 195 18.42 -15.54 35.86
C ALA A 195 19.15 -14.58 36.81
N ASP A 196 18.80 -14.58 38.11
CA ASP A 196 19.50 -13.79 39.12
C ASP A 196 20.98 -14.11 39.20
N THR A 197 21.34 -15.40 39.16
CA THR A 197 22.73 -15.85 39.19
C THR A 197 23.51 -15.29 38.00
N ILE A 198 22.93 -15.33 36.80
CA ILE A 198 23.57 -14.79 35.59
C ILE A 198 23.71 -13.26 35.71
N TRP A 199 22.64 -12.55 36.03
CA TRP A 199 22.64 -11.08 36.16
C TRP A 199 23.64 -10.58 37.20
N ASN A 200 23.87 -11.33 38.28
CA ASN A 200 24.86 -10.97 39.31
C ASN A 200 26.32 -11.20 38.90
N GLN A 201 26.58 -11.91 37.80
CA GLN A 201 27.92 -12.26 37.34
C GLN A 201 28.39 -11.45 36.12
N ILE A 202 27.52 -10.64 35.52
CA ILE A 202 27.86 -9.91 34.29
C ILE A 202 28.79 -8.73 34.55
N SER A 203 29.56 -8.35 33.53
CA SER A 203 30.23 -7.05 33.49
C SER A 203 29.20 -5.95 33.21
N LEU A 204 28.97 -5.06 34.19
CA LEU A 204 28.02 -3.96 34.06
C LEU A 204 28.40 -2.97 32.94
N ILE A 205 29.69 -2.78 32.66
CA ILE A 205 30.17 -1.90 31.60
C ILE A 205 29.91 -2.52 30.22
N GLU A 206 30.20 -3.81 30.06
CA GLU A 206 29.92 -4.54 28.81
C GLU A 206 28.41 -4.58 28.55
N HIS A 207 27.61 -4.86 29.57
CA HIS A 207 26.16 -4.79 29.49
C HIS A 207 25.69 -3.41 29.03
N ALA A 208 26.18 -2.34 29.66
CA ALA A 208 25.76 -0.98 29.34
C ALA A 208 26.05 -0.61 27.88
N THR A 209 27.24 -0.95 27.37
CA THR A 209 27.61 -0.66 25.98
C THR A 209 26.78 -1.45 24.98
N GLN A 210 26.53 -2.73 25.23
CA GLN A 210 25.71 -3.57 24.35
C GLN A 210 24.24 -3.21 24.39
N PHE A 211 23.69 -2.94 25.58
CA PHE A 211 22.31 -2.51 25.74
C PHE A 211 22.09 -1.14 25.08
N ASN A 212 23.03 -0.20 25.22
CA ASN A 212 22.96 1.08 24.51
C ASN A 212 22.97 0.89 22.99
N ALA A 213 23.82 0.02 22.45
CA ALA A 213 23.83 -0.29 21.02
C ALA A 213 22.49 -0.89 20.54
N LEU A 214 21.87 -1.75 21.36
CA LEU A 214 20.55 -2.30 21.08
C LEU A 214 19.46 -1.22 21.06
N VAL A 215 19.45 -0.32 22.05
CA VAL A 215 18.52 0.81 22.13
C VAL A 215 18.68 1.74 20.93
N LEU A 216 19.93 2.02 20.50
CA LEU A 216 20.22 2.82 19.31
C LEU A 216 19.67 2.17 18.04
N ALA A 217 19.87 0.86 17.86
CA ALA A 217 19.33 0.13 16.70
C ALA A 217 17.79 0.17 16.62
N LYS A 218 17.11 0.14 17.78
CA LYS A 218 15.65 0.37 17.85
C LYS A 218 15.29 1.78 17.40
N GLY A 219 16.01 2.79 17.91
CA GLY A 219 15.83 4.19 17.54
C GLY A 219 16.05 4.48 16.06
N ASP A 220 17.01 3.81 15.42
CA ASP A 220 17.25 3.94 13.98
C ASP A 220 16.05 3.47 13.15
N SER A 221 15.44 2.35 13.53
CA SER A 221 14.24 1.83 12.87
C SER A 221 13.07 2.81 13.03
N TYR A 222 12.88 3.38 14.23
CA TYR A 222 11.84 4.38 14.48
C TYR A 222 12.04 5.65 13.68
N ARG A 223 13.29 6.12 13.55
CA ARG A 223 13.61 7.32 12.78
C ARG A 223 13.30 7.16 11.29
N LEU A 224 13.49 5.98 10.72
CA LEU A 224 13.08 5.70 9.34
C LEU A 224 11.56 5.64 9.21
N ALA A 225 10.86 4.94 10.10
CA ALA A 225 9.41 4.88 10.10
C ALA A 225 8.78 6.29 10.23
N LEU A 226 9.27 7.13 11.15
CA LEU A 226 8.80 8.50 11.34
C LEU A 226 9.09 9.43 10.15
N LYS A 227 10.01 9.05 9.26
CA LYS A 227 10.31 9.83 8.05
C LYS A 227 9.29 9.58 6.94
N SER A 228 8.78 8.35 6.81
CA SER A 228 7.89 7.94 5.72
C SER A 228 6.42 7.88 6.12
N LEU A 229 6.12 7.32 7.29
CA LEU A 229 4.75 7.00 7.69
C LEU A 229 3.81 8.22 7.79
N PRO A 230 4.23 9.39 8.31
CA PRO A 230 3.35 10.56 8.32
C PRO A 230 3.00 11.05 6.90
N ILE A 231 3.97 11.02 5.98
CA ILE A 231 3.77 11.44 4.58
C ILE A 231 2.79 10.48 3.89
N LEU A 232 2.95 9.18 4.12
CA LEU A 232 2.04 8.17 3.59
C LEU A 232 0.63 8.31 4.18
N ALA A 233 0.50 8.60 5.47
CA ALA A 233 -0.80 8.83 6.10
C ALA A 233 -1.53 10.02 5.46
N ASP A 234 -0.83 11.13 5.21
CA ASP A 234 -1.41 12.30 4.54
C ASP A 234 -1.88 11.95 3.13
N GLN A 235 -1.05 11.26 2.33
CA GLN A 235 -1.41 10.83 0.97
C GLN A 235 -2.59 9.87 0.93
N ILE A 236 -2.65 8.93 1.88
CA ILE A 236 -3.76 7.99 2.01
C ILE A 236 -5.05 8.76 2.30
N ASN A 237 -5.01 9.74 3.21
CA ASN A 237 -6.18 10.55 3.54
C ASN A 237 -6.63 11.40 2.34
N ASP A 238 -5.71 12.04 1.63
CA ASP A 238 -6.02 12.82 0.42
C ASP A 238 -6.68 11.95 -0.66
N LEU A 239 -6.18 10.73 -0.86
CA LEU A 239 -6.72 9.80 -1.85
C LEU A 239 -8.09 9.24 -1.41
N LEU A 240 -8.28 8.99 -0.12
CA LEU A 240 -9.57 8.57 0.45
C LEU A 240 -10.64 9.64 0.27
N GLU A 241 -10.30 10.92 0.40
CA GLU A 241 -11.25 12.02 0.12
C GLU A 241 -11.71 11.98 -1.34
N LYS A 242 -10.78 11.86 -2.29
CA LYS A 242 -11.10 11.81 -3.72
C LYS A 242 -11.90 10.59 -4.14
N LEU A 243 -11.60 9.41 -3.58
CA LEU A 243 -12.32 8.18 -3.89
C LEU A 243 -13.76 8.18 -3.36
N ARG A 244 -14.09 9.06 -2.40
CA ARG A 244 -15.42 9.17 -1.79
C ARG A 244 -16.33 10.22 -2.44
N GLU A 245 -15.79 11.07 -3.32
CA GLU A 245 -16.57 12.05 -4.11
C GLU A 245 -17.37 11.38 -5.24
#